data_AF-A0A7D6EV21-F1
#
_entry.id   AF-A0A7D6EV21-F1
#
_cell.length_a   1.000
_cell.length_b   1.000
_cell.length_c   1.000
_cell.angle_alpha   90.00
_cell.angle_beta   90.00
_cell.angle_gamma   90.00
#
_symmetry.space_group_name_H-M   'P 1'
#
loop_
_entity.id
_entity.type
_entity.pdbx_description
1 polymer ?
#
loop_
_entity_poly.entity_id
_entity_poly.type
_entity_poly.pdbx_seq_one_letter_code
_entity_poly.pdbx_strand_id
1 'polypeptide(L)'
;MSNEPEDNQTPDDDAGLYVISVAAELSGLHPQTLRQYDRLGLVSPNRTVGRNRRYSLRDIASLRMVGRLVGEGINHAGIKRIIELESAMANMAIEVAQLRIEVDALIKENPPKSLATRRKSEVIIYKEDK
;
A
#
# COMPACT_ATOMS: atom_id res chain seq x y z
N MET A 1 4.79 -28.17 35.29
CA MET A 1 3.90 -27.83 34.15
C MET A 1 4.42 -26.54 33.55
N SER A 2 5.30 -26.67 32.57
CA SER A 2 5.83 -25.54 31.81
C SER A 2 4.80 -25.21 30.74
N ASN A 3 4.14 -24.05 30.86
CA ASN A 3 3.27 -23.56 29.81
C ASN A 3 4.17 -22.99 28.71
N GLU A 4 4.33 -23.72 27.62
CA GLU A 4 4.86 -23.15 26.38
C GLU A 4 3.86 -22.11 25.85
N PRO A 5 4.32 -20.99 25.28
CA PRO A 5 3.41 -20.05 24.64
C PRO A 5 2.87 -20.73 23.38
N GLU A 6 1.55 -20.91 23.30
CA GLU A 6 0.91 -21.28 22.03
C GLU A 6 1.23 -20.19 21.01
N ASP A 7 2.08 -20.54 20.04
CA ASP A 7 2.37 -19.76 18.85
C ASP A 7 1.10 -19.71 18.01
N ASN A 8 0.21 -18.77 18.36
CA ASN A 8 -0.98 -18.47 17.59
C ASN A 8 -0.52 -17.75 16.32
N GLN A 9 0.02 -18.54 15.37
CA GLN A 9 0.37 -18.11 14.04
C GLN A 9 -0.92 -17.65 13.36
N THR A 10 -1.26 -16.37 13.52
CA THR A 10 -2.27 -15.71 12.70
C THR A 10 -1.87 -15.98 11.25
N PRO A 11 -2.69 -16.69 10.47
CA PRO A 11 -2.34 -16.97 9.09
C PRO A 11 -2.12 -15.65 8.36
N ASP A 12 -1.07 -15.58 7.55
CA ASP A 12 -0.81 -14.43 6.68
C ASP A 12 -2.10 -14.05 5.92
N ASP A 13 -2.48 -12.77 5.94
CA ASP A 13 -3.73 -12.28 5.34
C ASP A 13 -3.78 -12.51 3.83
N ASP A 14 -2.61 -12.75 3.21
CA ASP A 14 -2.42 -13.11 1.81
C ASP A 14 -2.49 -14.63 1.54
N ALA A 15 -2.53 -15.47 2.58
CA ALA A 15 -2.64 -16.91 2.44
C ALA A 15 -4.01 -17.31 1.86
N GLY A 16 -3.99 -17.97 0.69
CA GLY A 16 -5.20 -18.51 0.06
C GLY A 16 -5.73 -19.72 0.83
N LEU A 17 -6.56 -19.49 1.84
CA LEU A 17 -7.12 -20.54 2.72
C LEU A 17 -8.61 -20.82 2.47
N TYR A 18 -9.36 -19.85 1.95
CA TYR A 18 -10.81 -19.92 1.86
C TYR A 18 -11.27 -20.43 0.50
N VAL A 19 -12.09 -21.48 0.48
CA VAL A 19 -12.74 -21.96 -0.75
C VAL A 19 -13.84 -20.99 -1.19
N ILE A 20 -14.27 -21.10 -2.45
CA ILE A 20 -15.25 -20.17 -3.05
C ILE A 20 -16.58 -20.07 -2.28
N SER A 21 -17.06 -21.16 -1.67
CA SER A 21 -18.29 -21.15 -0.87
C SER A 21 -18.12 -20.28 0.38
N VAL A 22 -17.03 -20.46 1.11
CA VAL A 22 -16.71 -19.68 2.31
C VAL A 22 -16.44 -18.23 1.95
N ALA A 23 -15.70 -17.98 0.87
CA ALA A 23 -15.44 -16.62 0.40
C ALA A 23 -16.73 -15.89 -0.01
N ALA A 24 -17.68 -16.58 -0.64
CA ALA A 24 -18.99 -16.03 -0.99
C ALA A 24 -19.79 -15.62 0.26
N GLU A 25 -19.83 -16.47 1.29
CA GLU A 25 -20.48 -16.17 2.57
C GLU A 25 -19.83 -14.97 3.26
N LEU A 26 -18.50 -14.96 3.38
CA LEU A 26 -17.75 -13.88 4.04
C LEU A 26 -17.81 -12.54 3.29
N SER A 27 -17.96 -12.58 1.96
CA SER A 27 -18.10 -11.36 1.14
C SER A 27 -19.55 -10.89 0.99
N GLY A 28 -20.54 -11.73 1.34
CA GLY A 28 -21.96 -11.45 1.08
C GLY A 28 -22.32 -11.47 -0.41
N LEU A 29 -21.51 -12.10 -1.27
CA LEU A 29 -21.70 -12.14 -2.72
C LEU A 29 -21.98 -13.55 -3.21
N HIS A 30 -22.69 -13.68 -4.34
CA HIS A 30 -22.97 -14.97 -4.93
C HIS A 30 -21.69 -15.62 -5.53
N PRO A 31 -21.46 -16.94 -5.41
CA PRO A 31 -20.28 -17.61 -5.97
C PRO A 31 -20.04 -17.36 -7.47
N GLN A 32 -21.12 -17.14 -8.23
CA GLN A 32 -21.01 -16.81 -9.66
C GLN A 32 -20.40 -15.41 -9.88
N THR A 33 -20.73 -14.45 -9.02
CA THR A 33 -20.16 -13.09 -9.04
C THR A 33 -18.67 -13.12 -8.73
N LEU A 34 -18.23 -13.92 -7.75
CA LEU A 34 -16.82 -14.14 -7.45
C LEU A 34 -16.05 -14.67 -8.68
N ARG A 35 -16.63 -15.63 -9.41
CA ARG A 35 -16.04 -16.15 -10.66
C ARG A 35 -15.99 -15.10 -11.77
N GLN A 36 -16.99 -14.23 -11.83
CA GLN A 36 -17.03 -13.12 -12.78
C GLN A 36 -15.93 -12.10 -12.47
N TYR A 37 -15.76 -11.71 -11.20
CA TYR A 37 -14.73 -10.77 -10.79
C TYR A 37 -13.31 -11.32 -11.00
N ASP A 38 -13.09 -12.62 -10.74
CA ASP A 38 -11.83 -13.30 -11.12
C ASP A 38 -11.57 -13.24 -12.63
N ARG A 39 -12.59 -13.54 -13.45
CA ARG A 39 -12.43 -13.49 -14.91
C ARG A 39 -12.15 -12.08 -15.43
N LEU A 40 -12.75 -11.06 -14.79
CA LEU A 40 -12.52 -9.65 -15.12
C LEU A 40 -11.18 -9.13 -14.59
N GLY A 41 -10.47 -9.92 -13.77
CA GLY A 41 -9.21 -9.53 -13.14
C GLY A 41 -9.37 -8.48 -12.04
N LEU A 42 -10.56 -8.35 -11.44
CA LEU A 42 -10.81 -7.43 -10.33
C LEU A 42 -10.28 -7.97 -9.00
N VAL A 43 -10.27 -9.29 -8.85
CA VAL A 43 -9.71 -10.01 -7.70
C VAL A 43 -9.06 -11.28 -8.24
N SER A 44 -7.80 -11.54 -7.90
CA SER A 44 -7.04 -12.68 -8.44
C SER A 44 -6.69 -13.68 -7.33
N PRO A 45 -7.57 -14.65 -7.03
CA PRO A 45 -7.31 -15.61 -5.95
C PRO A 45 -6.18 -16.57 -6.31
N ASN A 46 -5.52 -17.07 -5.28
CA ASN A 46 -4.54 -18.15 -5.40
C ASN A 46 -5.19 -19.41 -6.00
N ARG A 47 -4.46 -20.11 -6.88
CA ARG A 47 -4.94 -21.36 -7.50
C ARG A 47 -4.16 -22.54 -6.94
N THR A 48 -4.90 -23.56 -6.51
CA THR A 48 -4.31 -24.85 -6.14
C THR A 48 -3.92 -25.68 -7.37
N VAL A 49 -3.16 -26.75 -7.16
CA VAL A 49 -2.72 -27.72 -8.19
C VAL A 49 -3.91 -28.29 -9.00
N GLY A 50 -5.12 -28.30 -8.43
CA GLY A 50 -6.38 -28.68 -9.10
C GLY A 50 -7.16 -27.54 -9.75
N ARG A 51 -6.56 -26.36 -9.97
CA ARG A 51 -7.19 -25.12 -10.48
C ARG A 51 -8.32 -24.55 -9.60
N ASN A 52 -8.53 -25.10 -8.41
CA ASN A 52 -9.52 -24.58 -7.46
C ASN A 52 -9.02 -23.26 -6.87
N ARG A 53 -9.91 -22.26 -6.83
CA ARG A 53 -9.66 -20.93 -6.28
C ARG A 53 -9.60 -21.02 -4.76
N ARG A 54 -8.55 -20.45 -4.19
CA ARG A 54 -8.43 -20.18 -2.76
C ARG A 54 -8.26 -18.68 -2.56
N TYR A 55 -9.20 -18.12 -1.83
CA TYR A 55 -9.24 -16.71 -1.49
C TYR A 55 -8.49 -16.50 -0.18
N SER A 56 -7.76 -15.41 -0.11
CA SER A 56 -7.18 -14.91 1.13
C SER A 56 -8.15 -13.97 1.85
N LEU A 57 -7.82 -13.53 3.07
CA LEU A 57 -8.61 -12.51 3.76
C LEU A 57 -8.60 -11.18 2.99
N ARG A 58 -7.46 -10.85 2.39
CA ARG A 58 -7.32 -9.69 1.53
C ARG A 58 -8.20 -9.77 0.28
N ASP A 59 -8.25 -10.93 -0.38
CA ASP A 59 -9.16 -11.15 -1.52
C ASP A 59 -10.62 -10.92 -1.12
N ILE A 60 -11.03 -11.39 0.07
CA ILE A 60 -12.39 -11.22 0.58
C ILE A 60 -12.69 -9.75 0.86
N ALA A 61 -11.73 -8.99 1.38
CA ALA A 61 -11.87 -7.55 1.56
C ALA A 61 -12.03 -6.82 0.21
N SER A 62 -11.22 -7.20 -0.79
CA SER A 62 -11.32 -6.66 -2.15
C SER A 62 -12.67 -7.00 -2.79
N LEU A 63 -13.19 -8.22 -2.63
CA LEU A 63 -14.52 -8.61 -3.12
C LEU A 63 -15.63 -7.71 -2.53
N ARG A 64 -15.57 -7.43 -1.22
CA ARG A 64 -16.52 -6.52 -0.56
C ARG A 64 -16.42 -5.09 -1.08
N MET A 65 -15.21 -4.59 -1.29
CA MET A 65 -14.96 -3.28 -1.90
C MET A 65 -15.59 -3.19 -3.30
N VAL A 66 -15.29 -4.17 -4.17
CA VAL A 66 -15.83 -4.22 -5.53
C VAL A 66 -17.36 -4.28 -5.50
N GLY A 67 -17.95 -5.14 -4.66
CA GLY A 67 -19.40 -5.26 -4.52
C GLY A 67 -20.07 -3.94 -4.13
N ARG A 68 -19.46 -3.18 -3.20
CA ARG A 68 -19.95 -1.85 -2.82
C ARG A 68 -19.84 -0.83 -3.96
N LEU A 69 -18.70 -0.75 -4.66
CA LEU A 69 -18.53 0.18 -5.79
C LEU A 69 -19.52 -0.12 -6.93
N VAL A 70 -19.82 -1.40 -7.18
CA VAL A 70 -20.89 -1.80 -8.11
C VAL A 70 -22.26 -1.33 -7.61
N GLY A 71 -22.55 -1.45 -6.32
CA GLY A 71 -23.77 -0.93 -5.69
C GLY A 71 -23.92 0.60 -5.78
N GLU A 72 -22.80 1.33 -5.83
CA GLU A 72 -22.75 2.78 -6.07
C GLU A 72 -22.92 3.15 -7.55
N GLY A 73 -23.05 2.16 -8.46
CA GLY A 73 -23.27 2.37 -9.88
C GLY A 73 -21.99 2.45 -10.73
N ILE A 74 -20.83 2.16 -10.14
CA ILE A 74 -19.55 2.17 -10.86
C ILE A 74 -19.44 0.87 -11.69
N ASN A 75 -19.12 1.02 -12.97
CA ASN A 75 -18.93 -0.12 -13.84
C ASN A 75 -17.59 -0.86 -13.57
N HIS A 76 -17.51 -2.13 -13.96
CA HIS A 76 -16.33 -2.97 -13.73
C HIS A 76 -15.04 -2.41 -14.34
N ALA A 77 -15.11 -1.70 -15.47
CA ALA A 77 -13.93 -1.08 -16.09
C ALA A 77 -13.41 0.09 -15.25
N GLY A 78 -14.31 0.90 -14.69
CA GLY A 78 -13.99 1.96 -13.75
C GLY A 78 -13.38 1.41 -12.46
N ILE A 79 -13.97 0.35 -11.90
CA ILE A 79 -13.42 -0.31 -10.71
C ILE A 79 -12.01 -0.85 -10.96
N LYS A 80 -11.80 -1.52 -12.10
CA LYS A 80 -10.46 -1.99 -12.48
C LYS A 80 -9.46 -0.84 -12.53
N ARG A 81 -9.85 0.28 -13.14
CA ARG A 81 -8.98 1.46 -13.24
C ARG A 81 -8.65 2.07 -11.89
N ILE A 82 -9.63 2.12 -10.98
CA ILE A 82 -9.42 2.60 -9.60
C ILE A 82 -8.39 1.72 -8.89
N ILE A 83 -8.54 0.40 -8.95
CA ILE A 83 -7.61 -0.56 -8.30
C ILE A 83 -6.18 -0.42 -8.85
N GLU A 84 -6.03 -0.27 -10.17
CA GLU A 84 -4.74 -0.03 -10.81
C GLU A 84 -4.08 1.27 -10.32
N LEU A 85 -4.87 2.35 -10.20
CA LEU A 85 -4.41 3.65 -9.71
C LEU A 85 -4.00 3.60 -8.24
N GLU A 86 -4.80 2.97 -7.39
CA GLU A 86 -4.48 2.78 -5.97
C GLU A 86 -3.18 1.99 -5.79
N SER A 87 -2.98 0.95 -6.60
CA SER A 87 -1.75 0.14 -6.59
C SER A 87 -0.53 0.97 -7.02
N ALA A 88 -0.68 1.79 -8.08
CA ALA A 88 0.40 2.68 -8.53
C ALA A 88 0.75 3.75 -7.47
N MET A 89 -0.27 4.32 -6.82
CA MET A 89 -0.08 5.29 -5.73
C MET A 89 0.64 4.65 -4.54
N ALA A 90 0.27 3.43 -4.14
CA ALA A 90 0.93 2.71 -3.06
C ALA A 90 2.42 2.45 -3.37
N ASN A 91 2.73 2.03 -4.60
CA ASN A 91 4.10 1.82 -5.04
C ASN A 91 4.91 3.13 -5.03
N MET A 92 4.34 4.22 -5.55
CA MET A 92 4.98 5.54 -5.50
C MET A 92 5.21 6.01 -4.06
N ALA A 93 4.27 5.77 -3.15
CA ALA A 93 4.42 6.15 -1.75
C ALA A 93 5.59 5.42 -1.08
N ILE A 94 5.80 4.14 -1.39
CA ILE A 94 6.94 3.34 -0.92
C ILE A 94 8.24 3.91 -1.47
N GLU A 95 8.31 4.19 -2.78
CA GLU A 95 9.50 4.76 -3.42
C GLU A 95 9.86 6.13 -2.84
N VAL A 96 8.87 7.01 -2.63
CA VAL A 96 9.09 8.32 -1.99
C VAL A 96 9.60 8.15 -0.56
N ALA A 97 9.10 7.17 0.19
CA ALA A 97 9.60 6.90 1.54
C ALA A 97 11.06 6.43 1.53
N GLN A 98 11.42 5.54 0.60
CA GLN A 98 12.79 5.05 0.43
C GLN A 98 13.75 6.20 0.05
N LEU A 99 13.38 7.01 -0.94
CA LEU A 99 14.17 8.15 -1.38
C LEU A 99 14.36 9.19 -0.27
N ARG A 100 13.35 9.41 0.58
CA ARG A 100 13.49 10.32 1.73
C ARG A 100 14.51 9.81 2.73
N ILE A 101 14.47 8.51 3.06
CA ILE A 101 15.46 7.89 3.95
C ILE A 101 16.88 8.02 3.38
N GLU A 102 17.03 7.78 2.07
CA GLU A 102 18.32 7.92 1.40
C GLU A 102 18.82 9.37 1.42
N VAL A 103 17.97 10.35 1.06
CA VAL A 103 18.31 11.77 1.13
C VAL A 103 18.73 12.19 2.54
N ASP A 104 18.00 11.76 3.57
CA ASP A 104 18.34 12.07 4.96
C ASP A 104 19.69 11.46 5.37
N ALA A 105 20.01 10.25 4.91
CA ALA A 105 21.30 9.61 5.12
C ALA A 105 22.44 10.39 4.42
N LEU A 106 22.25 10.81 3.16
CA LEU A 106 23.24 11.59 2.42
C LEU A 106 23.47 12.97 3.05
N ILE A 107 22.43 13.66 3.52
CA ILE A 107 22.55 14.95 4.22
C ILE A 107 23.35 14.78 5.50
N LYS A 108 23.19 13.66 6.22
CA LYS A 108 23.96 13.36 7.42
C LYS A 108 25.43 13.10 7.12
N GLU A 109 25.73 12.40 6.04
CA GLU A 109 27.12 12.08 5.62
C GLU A 109 27.83 13.29 5.02
N ASN A 110 27.12 14.14 4.28
CA ASN A 110 27.66 15.32 3.64
C ASN A 110 26.80 16.53 3.99
N PRO A 111 26.94 17.07 5.22
CA PRO A 111 26.17 18.22 5.65
C PRO A 111 26.36 19.34 4.64
N PRO A 112 25.29 20.03 4.23
CA PRO A 112 25.37 21.05 3.19
C PRO A 112 26.47 22.02 3.58
N LYS A 113 27.42 22.27 2.66
CA LYS A 113 28.43 23.32 2.81
C LYS A 113 27.66 24.63 3.01
N SER A 114 27.43 25.00 4.26
CA SER A 114 26.87 26.30 4.59
C SER A 114 27.81 27.32 3.98
N LEU A 115 27.31 28.17 3.08
CA LEU A 115 28.04 29.35 2.64
C LEU A 115 28.48 30.08 3.90
N ALA A 116 29.78 30.17 4.13
CA ALA A 116 30.34 30.78 5.34
C ALA A 116 29.65 32.13 5.54
N THR A 117 28.91 32.28 6.63
CA THR A 117 28.21 33.52 6.97
C THR A 117 29.27 34.60 7.02
N ARG A 118 29.35 35.43 5.98
CA ARG A 118 30.31 36.53 5.90
C ARG A 118 30.04 37.43 7.09
N ARG A 119 30.90 37.39 8.11
CA ARG A 119 30.84 38.34 9.23
C ARG A 119 30.88 39.73 8.60
N LYS A 120 29.84 40.54 8.84
CA LYS A 120 29.84 41.96 8.48
C LYS A 120 31.06 42.57 9.18
N SER A 121 32.06 42.97 8.42
CA SER A 121 33.13 43.82 8.91
C SER A 121 32.51 45.13 9.40
N GLU A 122 32.75 45.48 10.66
CA GLU A 122 32.34 46.77 11.22
C GLU A 122 32.86 47.89 10.31
N VAL A 123 31.92 48.67 9.77
CA VAL A 123 32.21 49.85 8.97
C VAL A 123 32.73 50.90 9.94
N ILE A 124 34.04 51.14 9.93
CA ILE A 124 34.64 52.27 10.65
C ILE A 124 34.30 53.53 9.86
N ILE A 125 33.32 54.29 10.33
CA ILE A 125 32.99 55.60 9.80
C ILE A 125 33.98 56.59 10.43
N TYR A 126 34.93 57.08 9.63
CA TYR A 126 35.74 58.22 10.02
C TYR A 126 34.86 59.46 10.02
N LYS A 127 34.74 60.12 11.17
CA LYS A 127 34.21 61.48 11.21
C LYS A 127 35.31 62.41 10.72
N GLU A 128 35.05 63.04 9.59
CA GLU A 128 35.84 64.16 9.09
C GLU A 128 35.47 65.37 9.95
N ASP A 129 36.38 65.76 10.85
CA ASP A 129 36.25 67.01 11.59
C ASP A 129 36.59 68.17 10.65
N LYS A 130 35.60 69.06 10.51
CA LYS A 130 35.52 70.37 9.85
C LYS A 130 36.80 71.03 9.35
#